data_AF-A0A1F4AFH3-F1
#
_entry.id   AF-A0A1F4AFH3-F1
#
_cell.length_a   1.000
_cell.length_b   1.000
_cell.length_c   1.000
_cell.angle_alpha   90.00
_cell.angle_beta   90.00
_cell.angle_gamma   90.00
#
_symmetry.space_group_name_H-M   'P 1'
#
loop_
_entity.id
_entity.type
_entity.pdbx_description
1 polymer ?
#
loop_
_entity_poly.entity_id
_entity_poly.type
_entity_poly.pdbx_seq_one_letter_code
_entity_poly.pdbx_strand_id
1 'polypeptide(L)'
;DTAMCPHTWDATLRAAGATVLATDLVIGGRAQNAFCAVRPPGHHATRHRSMGFCIFNNIAVAAKHALEHHGLARVAIVDFDVHHGNGTEDIFSHDERVLMVGTFQHPFYPYSGTESPAPNMANVPLPAGTGSQGFREAVETVWLPALERFRPEMIFISAGFDAHVEDDMAMLRFTDSDYGWVTMQLRAIADRHAQGRIVSVLEGGYDLSALGRSAVMHLRALGGL
;
A
#
# COMPACT_ATOMS: atom_id res chain seq x y z
N ASP A 1 3.51 6.17 -20.01
CA ASP A 1 4.01 6.42 -18.64
C ASP A 1 5.03 5.37 -18.22
N THR A 2 4.85 4.09 -18.58
CA THR A 2 5.79 3.01 -18.22
C THR A 2 6.77 2.68 -19.36
N ALA A 3 8.06 2.89 -19.11
CA ALA A 3 9.14 2.54 -20.04
C ALA A 3 10.10 1.52 -19.40
N MET A 4 10.72 0.69 -20.22
CA MET A 4 11.70 -0.31 -19.79
C MET A 4 13.07 -0.02 -20.41
N CYS A 5 14.13 -0.22 -19.65
CA CYS A 5 15.50 -0.31 -20.12
C CYS A 5 16.00 -1.76 -19.96
N PRO A 6 17.21 -2.10 -20.45
CA PRO A 6 17.74 -3.48 -20.36
C PRO A 6 17.79 -4.07 -18.94
N HIS A 7 17.81 -3.23 -17.91
CA HIS A 7 17.86 -3.67 -16.50
C HIS A 7 16.48 -3.75 -15.83
N THR A 8 15.43 -3.26 -16.47
CA THR A 8 14.10 -3.17 -15.86
C THR A 8 13.56 -4.55 -15.51
N TRP A 9 13.79 -5.56 -16.35
CA TRP A 9 13.30 -6.91 -16.09
C TRP A 9 13.87 -7.48 -14.78
N ASP A 10 15.20 -7.42 -14.60
CA ASP A 10 15.85 -7.90 -13.38
C ASP A 10 15.40 -7.10 -12.16
N ALA A 11 15.28 -5.77 -12.29
CA ALA A 11 14.80 -4.92 -11.21
C ALA A 11 13.36 -5.27 -10.81
N THR A 12 12.47 -5.50 -11.78
CA THR A 12 11.08 -5.92 -11.55
C THR A 12 11.03 -7.28 -10.83
N LEU A 13 11.83 -8.26 -11.25
CA LEU A 13 11.89 -9.56 -10.57
C LEU A 13 12.41 -9.42 -9.13
N ARG A 14 13.37 -8.53 -8.88
CA ARG A 14 13.88 -8.24 -7.52
C ARG A 14 12.83 -7.54 -6.67
N ALA A 15 12.06 -6.61 -7.23
CA ALA A 15 11.00 -5.91 -6.50
C ALA A 15 9.93 -6.89 -6.01
N ALA A 16 9.33 -7.67 -6.93
CA ALA A 16 8.33 -8.67 -6.57
C ALA A 16 8.91 -9.78 -5.67
N GLY A 17 10.12 -10.25 -5.97
CA GLY A 17 10.79 -11.31 -5.20
C GLY A 17 11.16 -10.89 -3.77
N ALA A 18 11.54 -9.62 -3.55
CA ALA A 18 11.79 -9.09 -2.21
C ALA A 18 10.51 -9.08 -1.37
N THR A 19 9.37 -8.72 -1.97
CA THR A 19 8.08 -8.72 -1.26
C THR A 19 7.62 -10.14 -0.92
N VAL A 20 7.83 -11.11 -1.81
CA VAL A 20 7.60 -12.55 -1.53
C VAL A 20 8.48 -13.03 -0.37
N LEU A 21 9.78 -12.75 -0.42
CA LEU A 21 10.70 -13.13 0.66
C LEU A 21 10.34 -12.47 1.98
N ALA A 22 9.98 -11.18 1.98
CA ALA A 22 9.52 -10.47 3.17
C ALA A 22 8.29 -11.16 3.78
N THR A 23 7.36 -11.60 2.94
CA THR A 23 6.17 -12.35 3.35
C THR A 23 6.56 -13.67 4.03
N ASP A 24 7.45 -14.45 3.42
CA ASP A 24 7.96 -15.70 4.00
C ASP A 24 8.62 -15.48 5.35
N LEU A 25 9.47 -14.44 5.47
CA LEU A 25 10.20 -14.13 6.70
C LEU A 25 9.26 -13.70 7.83
N VAL A 26 8.22 -12.92 7.52
CA VAL A 26 7.24 -12.43 8.50
C VAL A 26 6.31 -13.56 8.95
N ILE A 27 5.75 -14.34 8.03
CA ILE A 27 4.89 -15.49 8.37
C ILE A 27 5.70 -16.55 9.14
N GLY A 28 6.94 -16.81 8.74
CA GLY A 28 7.83 -17.75 9.40
C GLY A 28 8.41 -17.28 10.73
N GLY A 29 8.04 -16.08 11.22
CA GLY A 29 8.51 -15.54 12.51
C GLY A 29 9.99 -15.16 12.55
N ARG A 30 10.65 -15.04 11.39
CA ARG A 30 12.05 -14.61 11.27
C ARG A 30 12.20 -13.09 11.28
N ALA A 31 11.12 -12.38 11.00
CA ALA A 31 10.97 -10.94 11.20
C ALA A 31 9.56 -10.69 11.78
N GLN A 32 9.41 -9.65 12.61
CA GLN A 32 8.09 -9.26 13.10
C GLN A 32 7.27 -8.57 11.99
N ASN A 33 7.94 -7.71 11.23
CA ASN A 33 7.42 -7.00 10.07
C ASN A 33 8.58 -6.68 9.12
N ALA A 34 8.27 -6.18 7.93
CA ALA A 34 9.29 -5.85 6.93
C ALA A 34 8.90 -4.64 6.08
N PHE A 35 9.90 -3.90 5.61
CA PHE A 35 9.78 -2.86 4.59
C PHE A 35 10.66 -3.19 3.39
N CYS A 36 10.06 -3.23 2.20
CA CYS A 36 10.73 -3.49 0.95
C CYS A 36 11.01 -2.17 0.23
N ALA A 37 12.23 -1.64 0.40
CA ALA A 37 12.72 -0.46 -0.33
C ALA A 37 13.08 -0.84 -1.78
N VAL A 38 12.07 -1.12 -2.60
CA VAL A 38 12.23 -1.65 -3.96
C VAL A 38 11.82 -0.65 -5.03
N ARG A 39 12.37 -0.82 -6.24
CA ARG A 39 11.93 -0.14 -7.47
C ARG A 39 12.12 -1.11 -8.64
N PRO A 40 11.20 -1.18 -9.63
CA PRO A 40 10.03 -0.32 -9.83
C PRO A 40 8.84 -0.60 -8.88
N PRO A 41 7.88 0.35 -8.76
CA PRO A 41 6.65 0.19 -7.99
C PRO A 41 5.69 -0.84 -8.63
N GLY A 42 4.54 -1.09 -8.00
CA GLY A 42 3.61 -2.13 -8.42
C GLY A 42 2.11 -1.83 -8.43
N HIS A 43 1.59 -0.92 -7.59
CA HIS A 43 0.14 -0.86 -7.32
C HIS A 43 -0.77 -0.49 -8.53
N HIS A 44 -0.20 0.07 -9.61
CA HIS A 44 -0.92 0.36 -10.86
C HIS A 44 -0.96 -0.82 -11.85
N ALA A 45 -0.09 -1.82 -11.69
CA ALA A 45 -0.06 -2.96 -12.60
C ALA A 45 -1.31 -3.83 -12.39
N THR A 46 -2.19 -3.85 -13.38
CA THR A 46 -3.41 -4.68 -13.40
C THR A 46 -3.07 -6.12 -13.77
N ARG A 47 -4.08 -6.99 -13.76
CA ARG A 47 -3.93 -8.40 -14.14
C ARG A 47 -3.37 -8.61 -15.55
N HIS A 48 -3.63 -7.66 -16.46
CA HIS A 48 -3.29 -7.77 -17.88
C HIS A 48 -2.60 -6.54 -18.48
N ARG A 49 -2.18 -5.56 -17.66
CA ARG A 49 -1.56 -4.31 -18.14
C ARG A 49 -0.58 -3.70 -17.14
N SER A 50 0.64 -3.43 -17.59
CA SER A 50 1.61 -2.55 -16.94
C SER A 50 1.31 -1.07 -17.26
N MET A 51 1.35 -0.19 -16.27
CA MET A 51 1.00 1.24 -16.37
C MET A 51 1.48 2.01 -15.12
N GLY A 52 1.51 3.34 -15.14
CA GLY A 52 1.89 4.15 -13.96
C GLY A 52 3.24 3.76 -13.35
N PHE A 53 4.26 3.55 -14.19
CA PHE A 53 5.61 3.07 -13.79
C PHE A 53 5.67 1.63 -13.26
N CYS A 54 4.52 0.97 -13.08
CA CYS A 54 4.41 -0.37 -12.52
C CYS A 54 4.47 -1.43 -13.61
N ILE A 55 5.35 -2.43 -13.44
CA ILE A 55 5.48 -3.57 -14.36
C ILE A 55 4.68 -4.76 -13.83
N PHE A 56 4.98 -5.20 -12.60
CA PHE A 56 4.23 -6.20 -11.84
C PHE A 56 3.69 -5.58 -10.57
N ASN A 57 2.53 -6.08 -10.10
CA ASN A 57 1.97 -5.66 -8.83
C ASN A 57 2.64 -6.42 -7.68
N ASN A 58 3.67 -5.80 -7.10
CA ASN A 58 4.49 -6.38 -6.04
C ASN A 58 3.65 -6.86 -4.85
N ILE A 59 2.68 -6.05 -4.43
CA ILE A 59 1.78 -6.38 -3.31
C ILE A 59 0.80 -7.47 -3.68
N ALA A 60 0.22 -7.43 -4.88
CA ALA A 60 -0.72 -8.48 -5.29
C ALA A 60 -0.03 -9.85 -5.37
N VAL A 61 1.22 -9.89 -5.86
CA VAL A 61 2.04 -11.12 -5.86
C VAL A 61 2.25 -11.62 -4.43
N ALA A 62 2.60 -10.74 -3.49
CA ALA A 62 2.84 -11.11 -2.10
C ALA A 62 1.57 -11.54 -1.34
N ALA A 63 0.46 -10.82 -1.53
CA ALA A 63 -0.84 -11.16 -0.96
C ALA A 63 -1.34 -12.50 -1.49
N LYS A 64 -1.23 -12.75 -2.80
CA LYS A 64 -1.53 -14.08 -3.37
C LYS A 64 -0.59 -15.16 -2.85
N HIS A 65 0.69 -14.87 -2.67
CA HIS A 65 1.63 -15.82 -2.07
C HIS A 65 1.22 -16.19 -0.64
N ALA A 66 0.86 -15.20 0.19
CA ALA A 66 0.35 -15.46 1.54
C ALA A 66 -0.94 -16.30 1.55
N LEU A 67 -1.87 -16.04 0.64
CA LEU A 67 -3.13 -16.80 0.53
C LEU A 67 -2.92 -18.22 0.00
N GLU A 68 -2.21 -18.37 -1.12
CA GLU A 68 -2.15 -19.63 -1.87
C GLU A 68 -1.01 -20.55 -1.38
N HIS A 69 0.14 -19.98 -0.97
CA HIS A 69 1.28 -20.78 -0.51
C HIS A 69 1.25 -20.99 1.02
N HIS A 70 0.98 -19.94 1.79
CA HIS A 70 0.93 -20.01 3.25
C HIS A 70 -0.45 -20.32 3.83
N GLY A 71 -1.49 -20.34 3.00
CA GLY A 71 -2.83 -20.77 3.39
C GLY A 71 -3.56 -19.78 4.31
N LEU A 72 -3.16 -18.50 4.33
CA LEU A 72 -3.93 -17.48 5.05
C LEU A 72 -5.33 -17.37 4.42
N ALA A 73 -6.34 -17.18 5.25
CA ALA A 73 -7.73 -17.05 4.80
C ALA A 73 -8.11 -15.59 4.53
N ARG A 74 -7.48 -14.63 5.20
CA ARG A 74 -7.78 -13.20 5.08
C ARG A 74 -6.53 -12.32 5.12
N VAL A 75 -6.32 -11.51 4.11
CA VAL A 75 -5.24 -10.50 4.07
C VAL A 75 -5.80 -9.12 3.75
N ALA A 76 -5.27 -8.08 4.40
CA ALA A 76 -5.65 -6.70 4.08
C ALA A 76 -4.53 -6.03 3.29
N ILE A 77 -4.91 -5.23 2.29
CA ILE A 77 -4.01 -4.34 1.57
C ILE A 77 -4.41 -2.91 1.93
N VAL A 78 -3.44 -2.12 2.38
CA VAL A 78 -3.62 -0.71 2.73
C VAL A 78 -2.82 0.13 1.73
N ASP A 79 -3.48 1.08 1.07
CA ASP A 79 -2.85 1.93 0.07
C ASP A 79 -2.96 3.42 0.42
N PHE A 80 -1.82 4.04 0.73
CA PHE A 80 -1.73 5.48 1.01
C PHE A 80 -0.85 6.22 -0.01
N ASP A 81 -0.51 5.59 -1.14
CA ASP A 81 -0.03 6.32 -2.31
C ASP A 81 -1.09 7.34 -2.76
N VAL A 82 -0.67 8.48 -3.30
CA VAL A 82 -1.61 9.52 -3.69
C VAL A 82 -2.49 9.10 -4.87
N HIS A 83 -2.01 8.18 -5.69
CA HIS A 83 -2.73 7.67 -6.83
C HIS A 83 -3.57 6.47 -6.44
N HIS A 84 -4.72 6.31 -7.11
CA HIS A 84 -5.53 5.12 -6.87
C HIS A 84 -4.78 3.85 -7.32
N GLY A 85 -4.63 2.89 -6.40
CA GLY A 85 -4.07 1.55 -6.62
C GLY A 85 -4.95 0.65 -7.51
N ASN A 86 -5.26 1.12 -8.72
CA ASN A 86 -6.19 0.50 -9.65
C ASN A 86 -5.78 -0.91 -10.08
N GLY A 87 -4.48 -1.23 -10.05
CA GLY A 87 -3.99 -2.56 -10.36
C GLY A 87 -4.37 -3.56 -9.26
N THR A 88 -4.25 -3.13 -8.02
CA THR A 88 -4.66 -3.91 -6.85
C THR A 88 -6.17 -4.12 -6.83
N GLU A 89 -6.96 -3.07 -7.07
CA GLU A 89 -8.43 -3.20 -7.17
C GLU A 89 -8.84 -4.18 -8.28
N ASP A 90 -8.29 -4.03 -9.49
CA ASP A 90 -8.56 -4.92 -10.63
C ASP A 90 -8.29 -6.40 -10.30
N ILE A 91 -7.18 -6.69 -9.61
CA ILE A 91 -6.79 -8.06 -9.29
C ILE A 91 -7.70 -8.69 -8.22
N PHE A 92 -8.20 -7.90 -7.26
CA PHE A 92 -8.85 -8.43 -6.05
C PHE A 92 -10.35 -8.13 -5.91
N SER A 93 -10.98 -7.41 -6.84
CA SER A 93 -12.42 -7.05 -6.79
C SER A 93 -13.40 -8.23 -6.64
N HIS A 94 -12.94 -9.46 -6.87
CA HIS A 94 -13.75 -10.67 -6.75
C HIS A 94 -13.15 -11.73 -5.80
N ASP A 95 -12.21 -11.33 -4.94
CA ASP A 95 -11.59 -12.22 -3.96
C ASP A 95 -11.90 -11.74 -2.54
N GLU A 96 -12.95 -12.30 -1.92
CA GLU A 96 -13.42 -11.94 -0.57
C GLU A 96 -12.38 -12.25 0.53
N ARG A 97 -11.31 -12.99 0.21
CA ARG A 97 -10.17 -13.21 1.11
C ARG A 97 -9.26 -11.98 1.21
N VAL A 98 -9.49 -10.95 0.41
CA VAL A 98 -8.73 -9.70 0.40
C VAL A 98 -9.65 -8.52 0.68
N LEU A 99 -9.25 -7.68 1.62
CA LEU A 99 -9.83 -6.34 1.81
C LEU A 99 -8.80 -5.31 1.36
N MET A 100 -9.20 -4.37 0.50
CA MET A 100 -8.42 -3.17 0.23
C MET A 100 -9.03 -1.98 0.97
N VAL A 101 -8.20 -1.23 1.68
CA VAL A 101 -8.53 0.09 2.20
C VAL A 101 -7.48 1.06 1.69
N GLY A 102 -7.87 2.31 1.44
CA GLY A 102 -6.91 3.26 0.92
C GLY A 102 -7.50 4.65 0.75
N THR A 103 -6.64 5.59 0.38
CA THR A 103 -7.01 6.95 0.02
C THR A 103 -6.32 7.28 -1.28
N PHE A 104 -6.95 8.08 -2.11
CA PHE A 104 -6.34 8.55 -3.35
C PHE A 104 -6.89 9.92 -3.70
N GLN A 105 -6.10 10.74 -4.38
CA GLN A 105 -6.58 12.01 -4.86
C GLN A 105 -7.62 11.82 -5.98
N HIS A 106 -8.73 12.55 -5.94
CA HIS A 106 -9.76 12.48 -6.98
C HIS A 106 -10.42 13.86 -7.24
N PRO A 107 -10.70 14.22 -8.51
CA PRO A 107 -10.32 13.52 -9.75
C PRO A 107 -8.81 13.66 -10.04
N PHE A 108 -8.12 12.53 -10.24
CA PHE A 108 -6.68 12.50 -10.53
C PHE A 108 -6.29 11.19 -11.22
N TYR A 109 -5.09 11.09 -11.81
CA TYR A 109 -4.59 9.85 -12.41
C TYR A 109 -4.70 8.69 -11.39
N PRO A 110 -5.15 7.49 -11.78
CA PRO A 110 -5.52 7.01 -13.12
C PRO A 110 -6.99 7.28 -13.54
N TYR A 111 -7.69 8.18 -12.85
CA TYR A 111 -9.10 8.53 -13.06
C TYR A 111 -10.06 7.36 -12.83
N SER A 112 -9.84 6.61 -11.76
CA SER A 112 -10.67 5.47 -11.34
C SER A 112 -10.84 5.42 -9.82
N GLY A 113 -11.47 4.34 -9.31
CA GLY A 113 -11.67 4.08 -7.87
C GLY A 113 -12.97 4.63 -7.28
N THR A 114 -13.77 5.36 -8.08
CA THR A 114 -15.07 5.92 -7.65
C THR A 114 -16.28 5.27 -8.32
N GLU A 115 -16.07 4.51 -9.41
CA GLU A 115 -17.13 3.89 -10.19
C GLU A 115 -17.42 2.48 -9.67
N SER A 116 -18.51 2.32 -8.93
CA SER A 116 -19.03 1.01 -8.48
C SER A 116 -17.97 0.08 -7.86
N PRO A 117 -17.24 0.53 -6.83
CA PRO A 117 -16.20 -0.29 -6.19
C PRO A 117 -16.78 -1.60 -5.68
N ALA A 118 -15.99 -2.68 -5.78
CA ALA A 118 -16.39 -3.98 -5.28
C ALA A 118 -16.61 -3.96 -3.75
N PRO A 119 -17.42 -4.87 -3.16
CA PRO A 119 -17.73 -4.85 -1.74
C PRO A 119 -16.52 -4.92 -0.78
N ASN A 120 -15.39 -5.41 -1.27
CA ASN A 120 -14.13 -5.52 -0.56
C ASN A 120 -13.14 -4.37 -0.84
N MET A 121 -13.60 -3.29 -1.49
CA MET A 121 -12.84 -2.08 -1.80
C MET A 121 -13.39 -0.91 -0.99
N ALA A 122 -12.73 -0.58 0.13
CA ALA A 122 -13.07 0.55 0.99
C ALA A 122 -12.07 1.70 0.80
N ASN A 123 -11.90 2.10 -0.46
CA ASN A 123 -11.01 3.20 -0.88
C ASN A 123 -11.75 4.54 -0.79
N VAL A 124 -11.06 5.58 -0.30
CA VAL A 124 -11.65 6.89 -0.04
C VAL A 124 -11.06 7.94 -0.98
N PRO A 125 -11.84 8.50 -1.92
CA PRO A 125 -11.37 9.61 -2.74
C PRO A 125 -11.22 10.88 -1.90
N LEU A 126 -10.09 11.56 -2.05
CA LEU A 126 -9.78 12.83 -1.38
C LEU A 126 -9.66 13.96 -2.41
N PRO A 127 -10.30 15.12 -2.20
CA PRO A 127 -10.10 16.27 -3.07
C PRO A 127 -8.68 16.83 -2.93
N ALA A 128 -8.19 17.45 -4.00
CA ALA A 128 -6.94 18.21 -3.97
C ALA A 128 -6.93 19.23 -2.81
N GLY A 129 -5.77 19.40 -2.17
CA GLY A 129 -5.59 20.24 -1.00
C GLY A 129 -5.90 19.57 0.34
N THR A 130 -6.47 18.36 0.34
CA THR A 130 -6.69 17.59 1.57
C THR A 130 -5.37 17.34 2.29
N GLY A 131 -5.28 17.76 3.55
CA GLY A 131 -4.14 17.50 4.42
C GLY A 131 -4.44 16.51 5.53
N SER A 132 -3.62 16.56 6.59
CA SER A 132 -3.64 15.64 7.73
C SER A 132 -5.04 15.35 8.31
N GLN A 133 -5.89 16.36 8.50
CA GLN A 133 -7.21 16.16 9.10
C GLN A 133 -8.10 15.25 8.25
N GLY A 134 -8.23 15.55 6.95
CA GLY A 134 -9.08 14.74 6.07
C GLY A 134 -8.53 13.33 5.84
N PHE A 135 -7.20 13.19 5.82
CA PHE A 135 -6.57 11.86 5.79
C PHE A 135 -6.89 11.03 7.03
N ARG A 136 -6.70 11.61 8.22
CA ARG A 136 -6.98 10.92 9.50
C ARG A 136 -8.45 10.58 9.63
N GLU A 137 -9.35 11.47 9.22
CA GLU A 137 -10.79 11.20 9.19
C GLU A 137 -11.12 10.00 8.29
N ALA A 138 -10.55 9.92 7.08
CA ALA A 138 -10.74 8.77 6.20
C ALA A 138 -10.23 7.46 6.84
N VAL A 139 -9.07 7.49 7.49
CA VAL A 139 -8.51 6.33 8.18
C VAL A 139 -9.40 5.91 9.36
N GLU A 140 -9.77 6.84 10.23
CA GLU A 140 -10.52 6.57 11.46
C GLU A 140 -11.96 6.14 11.21
N THR A 141 -12.61 6.71 10.20
CA THR A 141 -14.05 6.48 9.95
C THR A 141 -14.31 5.37 8.94
N VAL A 142 -13.37 5.08 8.04
CA VAL A 142 -13.53 4.07 6.98
C VAL A 142 -12.57 2.91 7.17
N TRP A 143 -11.26 3.17 7.21
CA TRP A 143 -10.27 2.09 7.15
C TRP A 143 -10.28 1.24 8.42
N LEU A 144 -10.14 1.86 9.60
CA LEU A 144 -10.05 1.14 10.86
C LEU A 144 -11.32 0.30 11.12
N PRO A 145 -12.55 0.82 10.93
CA PRO A 145 -13.76 0.00 11.07
C PRO A 145 -13.83 -1.17 10.07
N ALA A 146 -13.36 -0.97 8.82
CA ALA A 146 -13.32 -2.04 7.82
C ALA A 146 -12.31 -3.14 8.21
N LEU A 147 -11.10 -2.74 8.62
CA LEU A 147 -10.04 -3.63 9.08
C LEU A 147 -10.45 -4.43 10.33
N GLU A 148 -11.07 -3.77 11.32
CA GLU A 148 -11.59 -4.41 12.53
C GLU A 148 -12.65 -5.47 12.23
N ARG A 149 -13.57 -5.17 11.29
CA ARG A 149 -14.60 -6.13 10.87
C ARG A 149 -13.99 -7.32 10.11
N PHE A 150 -13.01 -7.05 9.26
CA PHE A 150 -12.38 -8.04 8.40
C PHE A 150 -11.43 -8.98 9.16
N ARG A 151 -10.79 -8.50 10.24
CA ARG A 151 -9.84 -9.25 11.08
C ARG A 151 -8.77 -9.94 10.22
N PRO A 152 -7.92 -9.15 9.53
CA PRO A 152 -6.91 -9.69 8.64
C PRO A 152 -5.88 -10.51 9.42
N GLU A 153 -5.39 -11.57 8.82
CA GLU A 153 -4.31 -12.40 9.38
C GLU A 153 -2.93 -11.85 9.00
N MET A 154 -2.87 -10.93 8.04
CA MET A 154 -1.67 -10.20 7.62
C MET A 154 -2.07 -8.90 6.93
N ILE A 155 -1.27 -7.84 7.11
CA ILE A 155 -1.43 -6.55 6.42
C ILE A 155 -0.29 -6.33 5.44
N PHE A 156 -0.64 -5.95 4.22
CA PHE A 156 0.27 -5.45 3.19
C PHE A 156 0.05 -3.96 3.00
N ILE A 157 1.13 -3.17 2.85
CA ILE A 157 1.04 -1.72 2.72
C ILE A 157 1.69 -1.26 1.40
N SER A 158 0.89 -0.69 0.50
CA SER A 158 1.35 0.10 -0.64
C SER A 158 1.82 1.45 -0.08
N ALA A 159 3.12 1.58 0.18
CA ALA A 159 3.70 2.73 0.84
C ALA A 159 4.24 3.74 -0.18
N GLY A 160 3.33 4.52 -0.77
CA GLY A 160 3.66 5.70 -1.56
C GLY A 160 3.75 6.96 -0.71
N PHE A 161 4.76 7.80 -0.97
CA PHE A 161 5.02 9.03 -0.20
C PHE A 161 4.79 10.31 -1.02
N ASP A 162 4.07 10.20 -2.13
CA ASP A 162 3.76 11.28 -3.08
C ASP A 162 2.50 12.07 -2.74
N ALA A 163 1.78 11.71 -1.67
CA ALA A 163 0.75 12.57 -1.07
C ALA A 163 1.35 13.68 -0.18
N HIS A 164 2.68 13.71 -0.04
CA HIS A 164 3.39 14.69 0.78
C HIS A 164 3.23 16.10 0.19
N VAL A 165 3.11 17.10 1.06
CA VAL A 165 2.89 18.52 0.67
C VAL A 165 4.02 19.15 -0.16
N GLU A 166 5.18 18.49 -0.21
CA GLU A 166 6.36 18.92 -0.98
C GLU A 166 6.50 18.13 -2.31
N ASP A 167 5.63 17.16 -2.59
CA ASP A 167 5.68 16.40 -3.83
C ASP A 167 4.90 17.10 -4.94
N ASP A 168 5.59 17.50 -6.01
CA ASP A 168 5.01 18.23 -7.14
C ASP A 168 4.11 17.37 -8.04
N MET A 169 4.09 16.04 -7.85
CA MET A 169 3.27 15.13 -8.66
C MET A 169 1.81 15.11 -8.24
N ALA A 170 1.44 15.64 -7.07
CA ALA A 170 0.06 15.67 -6.60
C ALA A 170 -0.28 16.95 -5.83
N MET A 171 -1.48 17.02 -5.27
CA MET A 171 -2.03 18.19 -4.59
C MET A 171 -2.53 17.89 -3.18
N LEU A 172 -2.37 16.65 -2.70
CA LEU A 172 -2.58 16.34 -1.28
C LEU A 172 -1.48 17.00 -0.45
N ARG A 173 -1.76 17.19 0.84
CA ARG A 173 -0.91 17.97 1.73
C ARG A 173 -0.56 17.19 2.99
N PHE A 174 -0.16 15.94 2.83
CA PHE A 174 0.27 15.12 3.97
C PHE A 174 1.64 15.60 4.44
N THR A 175 1.94 15.32 5.70
CA THR A 175 3.24 15.61 6.32
C THR A 175 3.95 14.33 6.68
N ASP A 176 5.26 14.40 6.91
CA ASP A 176 6.05 13.27 7.47
C ASP A 176 5.37 12.61 8.68
N SER A 177 4.70 13.41 9.53
CA SER A 177 4.03 12.93 10.73
C SER A 177 2.78 12.08 10.46
N ASP A 178 2.12 12.28 9.32
CA ASP A 178 0.92 11.54 8.95
C ASP A 178 1.25 10.09 8.55
N TYR A 179 2.38 9.90 7.85
CA TYR A 179 2.88 8.56 7.52
C TYR A 179 3.30 7.78 8.78
N GLY A 180 3.94 8.44 9.75
CA GLY A 180 4.21 7.82 11.06
C GLY A 180 2.92 7.46 11.79
N TRP A 181 1.95 8.39 11.84
CA TRP A 181 0.67 8.20 12.51
C TRP A 181 -0.13 7.04 11.94
N VAL A 182 -0.34 6.97 10.61
CA VAL A 182 -1.13 5.90 9.99
C VAL A 182 -0.48 4.54 10.21
N THR A 183 0.85 4.48 10.17
CA THR A 183 1.60 3.25 10.42
C THR A 183 1.39 2.74 11.84
N MET A 184 1.34 3.64 12.84
CA MET A 184 1.00 3.26 14.22
C MET A 184 -0.42 2.68 14.32
N GLN A 185 -1.39 3.25 13.60
CA GLN A 185 -2.76 2.72 13.59
C GLN A 185 -2.81 1.31 12.98
N LEU A 186 -2.12 1.11 11.84
CA LEU A 186 -2.04 -0.20 11.18
C LEU A 186 -1.31 -1.25 12.01
N ARG A 187 -0.24 -0.85 12.71
CA ARG A 187 0.43 -1.71 13.69
C ARG A 187 -0.52 -2.16 14.80
N ALA A 188 -1.34 -1.26 15.33
CA ALA A 188 -2.33 -1.61 16.34
C ALA A 188 -3.37 -2.63 15.83
N ILE A 189 -3.81 -2.51 14.57
CA ILE A 189 -4.68 -3.52 13.92
C ILE A 189 -3.94 -4.86 13.79
N ALA A 190 -2.69 -4.83 13.31
CA ALA A 190 -1.91 -6.03 13.12
C ALA A 190 -1.63 -6.77 14.44
N ASP A 191 -1.33 -6.03 15.51
CA ASP A 191 -1.13 -6.60 16.85
C ASP A 191 -2.40 -7.31 17.36
N ARG A 192 -3.60 -6.79 17.04
CA ARG A 192 -4.88 -7.40 17.44
C ARG A 192 -5.26 -8.62 16.61
N HIS A 193 -5.10 -8.56 15.29
CA HIS A 193 -5.69 -9.56 14.36
C HIS A 193 -4.68 -10.38 13.56
N ALA A 194 -3.50 -9.81 13.32
CA ALA A 194 -2.50 -10.36 12.41
C ALA A 194 -1.21 -10.84 13.12
N GLN A 195 -1.20 -10.94 14.45
CA GLN A 195 0.00 -11.30 15.24
C GLN A 195 1.20 -10.39 14.94
N GLY A 196 0.94 -9.10 14.68
CA GLY A 196 1.95 -8.11 14.31
C GLY A 196 2.48 -8.21 12.87
N ARG A 197 1.97 -9.14 12.05
CA ARG A 197 2.47 -9.38 10.69
C ARG A 197 2.12 -8.25 9.73
N ILE A 198 3.14 -7.50 9.33
CA ILE A 198 3.05 -6.43 8.33
C ILE A 198 4.18 -6.58 7.31
N VAL A 199 3.85 -6.48 6.03
CA VAL A 199 4.84 -6.23 4.96
C VAL A 199 4.47 -4.93 4.26
N SER A 200 5.39 -3.98 4.26
CA SER A 200 5.25 -2.71 3.56
C SER A 200 6.17 -2.66 2.35
N VAL A 201 5.71 -2.05 1.25
CA VAL A 201 6.42 -2.01 -0.03
C VAL A 201 6.43 -0.58 -0.54
N LEU A 202 7.61 -0.08 -0.91
CA LEU A 202 7.72 1.24 -1.51
C LEU A 202 6.98 1.30 -2.85
N GLU A 203 6.10 2.29 -3.01
CA GLU A 203 5.40 2.62 -4.25
C GLU A 203 5.93 3.97 -4.81
N GLY A 204 5.10 5.02 -4.86
CA GLY A 204 5.46 6.37 -5.30
C GLY A 204 6.19 7.24 -4.26
N GLY A 205 6.44 8.50 -4.62
CA GLY A 205 7.21 9.49 -3.86
C GLY A 205 8.40 10.00 -4.67
N TYR A 206 8.39 11.29 -5.01
CA TYR A 206 9.22 11.87 -6.05
C TYR A 206 10.01 13.09 -5.58
N ASP A 207 9.54 13.83 -4.57
CA ASP A 207 10.44 14.74 -3.85
C ASP A 207 11.41 13.94 -2.98
N LEU A 208 12.72 14.06 -3.27
CA LEU A 208 13.75 13.21 -2.67
C LEU A 208 13.88 13.42 -1.16
N SER A 209 13.71 14.66 -0.68
CA SER A 209 13.86 14.94 0.74
C SER A 209 12.64 14.49 1.52
N ALA A 210 11.44 14.81 1.04
CA ALA A 210 10.18 14.40 1.63
C ALA A 210 10.05 12.87 1.65
N LEU A 211 10.33 12.20 0.54
CA LEU A 211 10.35 10.73 0.45
C LEU A 211 11.22 10.13 1.56
N GLY A 212 12.45 10.63 1.71
CA GLY A 212 13.37 10.14 2.74
C GLY A 212 12.84 10.34 4.16
N ARG A 213 12.34 11.54 4.50
CA ARG A 213 11.82 11.85 5.83
C ARG A 213 10.54 11.07 6.15
N SER A 214 9.61 11.01 5.20
CA SER A 214 8.35 10.28 5.32
C SER A 214 8.56 8.77 5.45
N ALA A 215 9.45 8.18 4.64
CA ALA A 215 9.82 6.78 4.77
C ALA A 215 10.49 6.46 6.12
N VAL A 216 11.32 7.36 6.65
CA VAL A 216 11.91 7.22 8.00
C VAL A 216 10.83 7.26 9.09
N MET A 217 9.83 8.15 8.98
CA MET A 217 8.72 8.19 9.94
C MET A 217 7.87 6.91 9.88
N HIS A 218 7.60 6.39 8.68
CA HIS A 218 6.96 5.09 8.48
C HIS A 218 7.77 3.96 9.14
N LEU A 219 9.08 3.88 8.87
CA LEU A 219 9.97 2.85 9.41
C LEU A 219 10.10 2.88 10.94
N ARG A 220 10.19 4.07 11.54
CA ARG A 220 10.22 4.22 13.01
C ARG A 220 8.95 3.67 13.64
N ALA A 221 7.79 4.09 13.13
CA ALA A 221 6.51 3.61 13.61
C ALA A 221 6.34 2.09 13.41
N LEU A 222 6.79 1.56 12.27
CA LEU A 222 6.78 0.12 11.98
C LEU A 222 7.67 -0.67 12.97
N GLY A 223 8.83 -0.11 13.32
CA GLY A 223 9.75 -0.65 14.32
C GLY A 223 9.35 -0.41 15.78
N GLY A 224 8.26 0.33 16.04
CA GLY A 224 7.80 0.66 17.39
C GLY A 224 8.63 1.74 18.11
N LEU A 225 9.27 2.62 17.35
CA LEU A 225 10.12 3.73 17.82
C LEU A 225 9.40 5.09 17.73
#